data_AF-A0A7Y3BYV9-F1
#
_entry.id   AF-A0A7Y3BYV9-F1
#
_cell.length_a   1.000
_cell.length_b   1.000
_cell.length_c   1.000
_cell.angle_alpha   90.00
_cell.angle_beta   90.00
_cell.angle_gamma   90.00
#
_symmetry.space_group_name_H-M   'P 1'
#
loop_
_entity.id
_entity.type
_entity.pdbx_description
1 polymer ?
#
loop_
_entity_poly.entity_id
_entity_poly.type
_entity_poly.pdbx_seq_one_letter_code
_entity_poly.pdbx_strand_id
1 'polypeptide(L)'
;MTQVELAAALRSIPGVEDAEVGNEGAEHEGVRVRLTSDADPNAVAEAVRAMLADRGLRSRMAPPRVRVEPTSAPPPPFPRDRHAEDAPSSVSDLFGDSLSEDSLAEDSLAEEKDERGSEIGDVVRAGDSRVSDATGLHEDAPIGPDIAGPGSIGRADVDMPEPLEAPADPNQRFSPDRPEPIQRSREPEPASDLATSLAADRGSDTVDVQTAQTMGGIASLRLEEDRHGVTITAVAKDGTTAVRKARPHEDAIRNGVIATVSALFDPRAPAPFVVAIRESVIEGGEIVTIVLDDHTGERLVGAAVVGAEPAFAIARATFAAMSDR
;
A
#
# COMPACT_ATOMS: atom_id res chain seq x y z
N MET A 1 5.31 -38.30 -8.56
CA MET A 1 4.08 -37.73 -7.99
C MET A 1 3.77 -36.49 -8.77
N THR A 2 2.60 -36.42 -9.38
CA THR A 2 2.21 -35.25 -10.17
C THR A 2 1.80 -34.11 -9.24
N GLN A 3 1.88 -32.85 -9.70
CA GLN A 3 1.40 -31.71 -8.91
C GLN A 3 -0.08 -31.83 -8.54
N VAL A 4 -0.88 -32.39 -9.44
CA VAL A 4 -2.31 -32.65 -9.22
C VAL A 4 -2.50 -33.63 -8.05
N GLU A 5 -1.68 -34.67 -7.96
CA GLU A 5 -1.69 -35.61 -6.82
C GLU A 5 -1.27 -34.94 -5.51
N LEU A 6 -0.32 -33.99 -5.56
CA LEU A 6 0.13 -33.26 -4.37
C LEU A 6 -0.93 -32.27 -3.88
N ALA A 7 -1.53 -31.49 -4.77
CA ALA A 7 -2.63 -30.60 -4.44
C ALA A 7 -3.82 -31.39 -3.84
N ALA A 8 -4.17 -32.53 -4.45
CA ALA A 8 -5.23 -33.40 -3.93
C ALA A 8 -4.88 -33.97 -2.55
N ALA A 9 -3.63 -34.35 -2.30
CA ALA A 9 -3.19 -34.79 -0.99
C ALA A 9 -3.30 -33.66 0.04
N LEU A 10 -2.84 -32.44 -0.27
CA LEU A 10 -2.89 -31.30 0.64
C LEU A 10 -4.32 -30.90 1.03
N ARG A 11 -5.27 -30.96 0.10
CA ARG A 11 -6.70 -30.73 0.38
C ARG A 11 -7.33 -31.76 1.32
N SER A 12 -6.68 -32.91 1.55
CA SER A 12 -7.15 -33.90 2.53
C SER A 12 -6.76 -33.57 3.98
N ILE A 13 -5.93 -32.54 4.20
CA ILE A 13 -5.56 -32.09 5.55
C ILE A 13 -6.74 -31.31 6.15
N PRO A 14 -7.21 -31.66 7.36
CA PRO A 14 -8.26 -30.90 8.05
C PRO A 14 -7.90 -29.42 8.17
N GLY A 15 -8.82 -28.53 7.79
CA GLY A 15 -8.63 -27.08 7.80
C GLY A 15 -8.04 -26.48 6.52
N VAL A 16 -7.70 -27.32 5.52
CA VAL A 16 -7.30 -26.85 4.18
C VAL A 16 -8.53 -26.78 3.28
N GLU A 17 -8.86 -25.57 2.83
CA GLU A 17 -9.95 -25.33 1.89
C GLU A 17 -9.50 -25.57 0.44
N ASP A 18 -8.31 -25.08 0.09
CA ASP A 18 -7.72 -25.26 -1.23
C ASP A 18 -6.19 -25.34 -1.16
N ALA A 19 -5.59 -25.98 -2.16
CA ALA A 19 -4.15 -26.10 -2.28
C ALA A 19 -3.71 -25.99 -3.74
N GLU A 20 -2.72 -25.13 -3.99
CA GLU A 20 -2.10 -24.92 -5.28
C GLU A 20 -0.60 -25.22 -5.18
N VAL A 21 -0.08 -25.96 -6.16
CA VAL A 21 1.35 -26.27 -6.26
C VAL A 21 1.88 -25.48 -7.45
N GLY A 22 2.77 -24.53 -7.18
CA GLY A 22 3.43 -23.72 -8.19
C GLY A 22 4.23 -24.58 -9.16
N ASN A 23 4.19 -24.22 -10.44
CA ASN A 23 5.05 -24.80 -11.45
C ASN A 23 6.46 -24.23 -11.34
N GLU A 24 7.45 -25.10 -11.60
CA GLU A 24 8.85 -24.69 -11.76
C GLU A 24 8.91 -23.67 -12.91
N GLY A 25 9.30 -22.43 -12.60
CA GLY A 25 9.31 -21.30 -13.54
C GLY A 25 8.16 -20.28 -13.42
N ALA A 26 7.18 -20.50 -12.53
CA ALA A 26 6.26 -19.44 -12.10
C ALA A 26 6.97 -18.51 -11.08
N GLU A 27 6.54 -17.26 -10.92
CA GLU A 27 7.08 -16.30 -9.93
C GLU A 27 7.02 -16.79 -8.46
N HIS A 28 6.37 -17.93 -8.22
CA HIS A 28 6.20 -18.53 -6.90
C HIS A 28 6.42 -20.05 -6.97
N GLU A 29 7.66 -20.47 -6.76
CA GLU A 29 8.07 -21.86 -6.59
C GLU A 29 7.71 -22.34 -5.19
N GLY A 30 6.50 -22.88 -5.02
CA GLY A 30 6.08 -23.38 -3.72
C GLY A 30 4.68 -23.98 -3.66
N VAL A 31 4.28 -24.37 -2.45
CA VAL A 31 2.94 -24.87 -2.14
C VAL A 31 2.17 -23.76 -1.44
N ARG A 32 1.03 -23.36 -2.01
CA ARG A 32 0.09 -22.41 -1.40
C ARG A 32 -1.11 -23.19 -0.86
N VAL A 33 -1.53 -22.83 0.34
CA VAL A 33 -2.63 -23.50 1.04
C VAL A 33 -3.58 -22.43 1.54
N ARG A 34 -4.85 -22.48 1.12
CA ARG A 34 -5.92 -21.65 1.66
C ARG A 34 -6.55 -22.39 2.83
N LEU A 35 -6.66 -21.71 3.96
CA LEU A 35 -7.19 -22.28 5.20
C LEU A 35 -8.67 -21.91 5.37
N THR A 36 -9.45 -22.80 5.98
CA THR A 36 -10.79 -22.44 6.46
C THR A 36 -10.68 -21.42 7.61
N SER A 37 -11.72 -20.62 7.84
CA SER A 37 -11.71 -19.53 8.83
C SER A 37 -11.56 -20.00 10.29
N ASP A 38 -11.85 -21.27 10.56
CA ASP A 38 -11.76 -21.94 11.85
C ASP A 38 -10.50 -22.79 12.03
N ALA A 39 -9.66 -22.92 10.99
CA ALA A 39 -8.47 -23.76 11.03
C ALA A 39 -7.37 -23.15 11.92
N ASP A 40 -6.72 -23.99 12.74
CA ASP A 40 -5.48 -23.60 13.43
C ASP A 40 -4.30 -23.62 12.43
N PRO A 41 -3.71 -22.46 12.10
CA PRO A 41 -2.63 -22.37 11.13
C PRO A 41 -1.39 -23.17 11.55
N ASN A 42 -1.14 -23.36 12.85
CA ASN A 42 0.03 -24.09 13.33
C ASN A 42 -0.14 -25.60 13.11
N ALA A 43 -1.30 -26.14 13.48
CA ALA A 43 -1.63 -27.55 13.26
C ALA A 43 -1.61 -27.90 11.76
N VAL A 44 -2.19 -27.05 10.91
CA VAL A 44 -2.17 -27.26 9.45
C VAL A 44 -0.73 -27.22 8.91
N ALA A 45 0.09 -26.27 9.36
CA ALA A 45 1.49 -26.18 8.94
C ALA A 45 2.30 -27.42 9.32
N GLU A 46 2.07 -28.00 10.50
CA GLU A 46 2.72 -29.23 10.93
C GLU A 46 2.28 -30.43 10.08
N ALA A 47 0.99 -30.55 9.80
CA ALA A 47 0.45 -31.61 8.96
C ALA A 47 0.97 -31.54 7.50
N VAL A 48 1.01 -30.33 6.92
CA VAL A 48 1.59 -30.10 5.59
C VAL A 48 3.07 -30.49 5.58
N ARG A 49 3.83 -30.12 6.62
CA ARG A 49 5.25 -30.47 6.72
C ARG A 49 5.47 -31.98 6.83
N ALA A 50 4.69 -32.67 7.66
CA ALA A 50 4.74 -34.12 7.79
C ALA A 50 4.44 -34.81 6.46
N MET A 51 3.39 -34.38 5.75
CA MET A 51 3.02 -34.91 4.44
C MET A 51 4.13 -34.72 3.40
N LEU A 52 4.73 -33.53 3.32
CA LEU A 52 5.81 -33.25 2.38
C LEU A 52 7.06 -34.09 2.72
N ALA A 53 7.38 -34.23 4.01
CA ALA A 53 8.50 -35.05 4.47
C ALA A 53 8.32 -36.53 4.11
N ASP A 54 7.12 -37.10 4.30
CA ASP A 54 6.79 -38.48 3.91
C ASP A 54 6.96 -38.74 2.40
N ARG A 55 6.85 -37.68 1.58
CA ARG A 55 7.05 -37.74 0.13
C ARG A 55 8.47 -37.41 -0.31
N GLY A 56 9.40 -37.25 0.64
CA GLY A 56 10.80 -36.90 0.36
C GLY A 56 10.99 -35.46 -0.12
N LEU A 57 9.95 -34.62 -0.06
CA LEU A 57 10.00 -33.21 -0.42
C LEU A 57 10.46 -32.42 0.81
N ARG A 58 11.68 -31.89 0.76
CA ARG A 58 12.21 -31.04 1.84
C ARG A 58 11.53 -29.68 1.78
N SER A 59 10.42 -29.55 2.48
CA SER A 59 9.69 -28.28 2.63
C SER A 59 10.56 -27.25 3.36
N ARG A 60 11.00 -26.20 2.64
CA ARG A 60 11.51 -24.97 3.26
C ARG A 60 10.33 -24.08 3.61
N MET A 61 9.51 -24.53 4.56
CA MET A 61 8.37 -23.75 5.01
C MET A 61 8.88 -22.57 5.85
N ALA A 62 8.61 -21.34 5.40
CA ALA A 62 8.87 -20.17 6.23
C ALA A 62 8.12 -20.33 7.57
N PRO A 63 8.79 -20.19 8.73
CA PRO A 63 8.14 -20.41 10.02
C PRO A 63 6.94 -19.46 10.15
N PRO A 64 5.81 -19.92 10.75
CA PRO A 64 4.65 -19.07 10.99
C PRO A 64 5.12 -17.86 11.80
N ARG A 65 5.07 -16.67 11.19
CA ARG A 65 5.48 -15.44 11.87
C ARG A 65 4.43 -15.15 12.93
N VAL A 66 4.69 -15.62 14.16
CA VAL A 66 3.94 -15.25 15.35
C VAL A 66 3.90 -13.72 15.37
N ARG A 67 2.68 -13.17 15.27
CA ARG A 67 2.43 -11.74 15.39
C ARG A 67 2.86 -11.35 16.80
N VAL A 68 4.09 -10.83 16.94
CA VAL A 68 4.51 -10.16 18.15
C VAL A 68 3.67 -8.88 18.19
N GLU A 69 2.62 -8.86 19.01
CA GLU A 69 1.95 -7.61 19.33
C GLU A 69 3.00 -6.68 19.94
N PRO A 70 3.19 -5.47 19.39
CA PRO A 70 4.07 -4.51 20.02
C PRO A 70 3.45 -4.11 21.37
N THR A 71 3.94 -4.72 22.46
CA THR A 71 3.59 -4.39 23.86
C THR A 71 4.07 -2.99 24.29
N SER A 72 4.66 -2.21 23.39
CA SER A 72 5.04 -0.83 23.70
C SER A 72 3.82 0.07 23.57
N ALA A 73 3.28 0.48 24.71
CA ALA A 73 2.30 1.56 24.80
C ALA A 73 2.79 2.77 23.97
N PRO A 74 1.90 3.45 23.22
CA PRO A 74 2.28 4.61 22.43
C PRO A 74 2.96 5.64 23.34
N PRO A 75 4.11 6.22 22.93
CA PRO A 75 4.76 7.24 23.72
C PRO A 75 3.79 8.40 23.99
N PRO A 76 3.84 9.01 25.18
CA PRO A 76 2.96 10.13 25.51
C PRO A 76 3.15 11.25 24.47
N PRO A 77 2.07 11.98 24.11
CA PRO A 77 2.16 13.07 23.16
C PRO A 77 3.15 14.11 23.65
N PHE A 78 4.12 14.46 22.79
CA PHE A 78 5.07 15.53 23.09
C PHE A 78 4.30 16.82 23.41
N PRO A 79 4.67 17.55 24.48
CA PRO A 79 4.09 18.84 24.78
C PRO A 79 4.34 19.76 23.59
N ARG A 80 3.26 20.22 22.96
CA ARG A 80 3.34 21.24 21.91
C ARG A 80 3.84 22.52 22.57
N ASP A 81 5.06 22.91 22.25
CA ASP A 81 5.58 24.22 22.60
C ASP A 81 4.62 25.29 22.09
N ARG A 82 3.92 25.93 23.03
CA ARG A 82 3.14 27.15 22.80
C ARG A 82 4.13 28.30 22.63
N HIS A 83 4.84 28.34 21.51
CA HIS A 83 5.58 29.54 21.15
C HIS A 83 4.64 30.53 20.46
N ALA A 84 4.28 31.54 21.25
CA ALA A 84 4.12 32.94 20.89
C ALA A 84 3.19 33.26 19.71
N GLU A 85 1.92 33.47 20.06
CA GLU A 85 1.10 34.52 19.48
C GLU A 85 1.79 35.88 19.70
N ASP A 86 2.59 36.35 18.75
CA ASP A 86 2.87 37.78 18.57
C ASP A 86 3.64 38.02 17.27
N ALA A 87 2.92 38.32 16.18
CA ALA A 87 3.45 39.11 15.06
C ALA A 87 2.31 39.62 14.15
N PRO A 88 2.47 40.82 13.57
CA PRO A 88 1.37 41.75 13.38
C PRO A 88 0.61 41.60 12.06
N SER A 89 -0.69 41.85 12.18
CA SER A 89 -1.59 42.29 11.12
C SER A 89 -1.08 43.58 10.45
N SER A 90 -0.63 43.49 9.19
CA SER A 90 -0.63 44.57 8.19
C SER A 90 -0.06 44.04 6.88
N VAL A 91 -0.86 43.86 5.83
CA VAL A 91 -0.71 44.42 4.46
C VAL A 91 -1.97 44.00 3.69
N SER A 92 -3.07 44.73 3.91
CA SER A 92 -4.07 44.93 2.88
C SER A 92 -3.58 46.06 1.96
N ASP A 93 -4.06 46.10 0.73
CA ASP A 93 -3.96 47.25 -0.19
C ASP A 93 -2.67 47.39 -1.01
N LEU A 94 -2.45 46.48 -1.95
CA LEU A 94 -1.76 46.78 -3.21
C LEU A 94 -1.87 45.56 -4.11
N PHE A 95 -2.96 45.44 -4.88
CA PHE A 95 -3.00 44.90 -6.26
C PHE A 95 -4.47 44.90 -6.65
N GLY A 96 -4.91 46.08 -7.06
CA GLY A 96 -6.18 46.26 -7.72
C GLY A 96 -6.15 45.70 -9.14
N ASP A 97 -7.38 45.48 -9.57
CA ASP A 97 -7.91 45.80 -10.88
C ASP A 97 -7.80 44.77 -12.01
N SER A 98 -8.98 44.57 -12.60
CA SER A 98 -9.25 44.23 -13.99
C SER A 98 -8.74 42.89 -14.51
N LEU A 99 -9.68 42.00 -14.86
CA LEU A 99 -10.19 41.92 -16.24
C LEU A 99 -11.33 40.90 -16.36
N SER A 100 -12.45 41.41 -16.88
CA SER A 100 -13.33 40.78 -17.88
C SER A 100 -14.17 39.57 -17.50
N GLU A 101 -15.43 39.87 -17.17
CA GLU A 101 -16.60 39.19 -17.70
C GLU A 101 -16.56 39.20 -19.24
N ASP A 102 -16.49 38.03 -19.89
CA ASP A 102 -17.20 37.75 -21.15
C ASP A 102 -16.95 36.28 -21.54
N SER A 103 -18.00 35.46 -21.58
CA SER A 103 -18.23 34.52 -22.69
C SER A 103 -19.53 33.76 -22.45
N LEU A 104 -20.57 34.34 -23.04
CA LEU A 104 -21.78 33.63 -23.47
C LEU A 104 -21.43 32.75 -24.69
N ALA A 105 -21.70 31.45 -24.58
CA ALA A 105 -22.03 30.55 -25.69
C ALA A 105 -22.91 29.46 -25.05
N GLU A 106 -24.23 29.58 -25.08
CA GLU A 106 -25.10 29.24 -26.21
C GLU A 106 -24.76 27.89 -26.86
N ASP A 107 -25.71 26.97 -26.64
CA ASP A 107 -26.30 26.11 -27.66
C ASP A 107 -25.52 24.86 -28.10
N SER A 108 -26.03 23.70 -27.70
CA SER A 108 -26.20 22.53 -28.58
C SER A 108 -27.09 21.48 -27.94
N LEU A 109 -28.32 21.45 -28.46
CA LEU A 109 -29.27 20.34 -28.45
C LEU A 109 -28.68 19.07 -29.09
N ALA A 110 -28.96 17.91 -28.50
CA ALA A 110 -29.26 16.62 -29.14
C ALA A 110 -29.54 15.60 -28.00
N GLU A 111 -30.79 15.23 -27.73
CA GLU A 111 -31.53 14.14 -28.38
C GLU A 111 -30.77 12.81 -28.48
N GLU A 112 -31.25 11.82 -27.73
CA GLU A 112 -31.45 10.37 -28.02
C GLU A 112 -31.23 9.59 -26.72
N LYS A 113 -32.29 9.19 -26.01
CA LYS A 113 -33.20 8.09 -26.35
C LYS A 113 -32.43 6.79 -26.57
N ASP A 114 -32.30 5.99 -25.51
CA ASP A 114 -32.45 4.55 -25.64
C ASP A 114 -32.94 3.93 -24.33
N GLU A 115 -34.26 3.74 -24.32
CA GLU A 115 -34.93 2.71 -23.55
C GLU A 115 -34.44 1.34 -24.06
N ARG A 116 -33.56 0.68 -23.31
CA ARG A 116 -33.49 -0.78 -23.36
C ARG A 116 -33.52 -1.34 -21.95
N GLY A 117 -34.69 -1.84 -21.60
CA GLY A 117 -34.86 -2.75 -20.49
C GLY A 117 -33.92 -3.95 -20.65
N SER A 118 -33.31 -4.34 -19.55
CA SER A 118 -32.95 -5.73 -19.32
C SER A 118 -33.62 -6.15 -18.01
N GLU A 119 -34.88 -6.53 -18.18
CA GLU A 119 -35.50 -7.62 -17.46
C GLU A 119 -34.60 -8.88 -17.56
N ILE A 120 -34.74 -9.77 -16.57
CA ILE A 120 -34.30 -11.18 -16.48
C ILE A 120 -33.44 -11.39 -15.23
N GLY A 121 -34.00 -12.14 -14.28
CA GLY A 121 -33.19 -13.04 -13.45
C GLY A 121 -33.49 -13.11 -11.97
N ASP A 122 -34.73 -12.96 -11.55
CA ASP A 122 -35.18 -13.35 -10.21
C ASP A 122 -35.06 -14.89 -10.09
N VAL A 123 -33.93 -15.39 -9.58
CA VAL A 123 -33.71 -16.81 -9.28
C VAL A 123 -33.78 -16.99 -7.77
N VAL A 124 -34.99 -17.31 -7.35
CA VAL A 124 -35.32 -18.00 -6.10
C VAL A 124 -34.40 -19.21 -5.95
N ARG A 125 -33.56 -19.22 -4.91
CA ARG A 125 -33.04 -20.47 -4.34
C ARG A 125 -33.37 -20.54 -2.87
N ALA A 126 -34.54 -21.12 -2.62
CA ALA A 126 -34.90 -21.71 -1.35
C ALA A 126 -33.98 -22.90 -1.04
N GLY A 127 -33.60 -23.01 0.23
CA GLY A 127 -32.75 -24.05 0.81
C GLY A 127 -32.18 -23.48 2.11
N ASP A 128 -33.00 -23.34 3.16
CA ASP A 128 -33.41 -24.42 4.04
C ASP A 128 -32.24 -25.34 4.40
N SER A 129 -31.55 -25.01 5.49
CA SER A 129 -30.79 -25.97 6.29
C SER A 129 -30.48 -25.41 7.68
N ARG A 130 -31.33 -25.81 8.63
CA ARG A 130 -30.98 -26.41 9.94
C ARG A 130 -29.89 -25.66 10.72
N VAL A 131 -30.24 -24.84 11.71
CA VAL A 131 -30.54 -25.30 13.09
C VAL A 131 -29.65 -26.48 13.51
N SER A 132 -28.58 -26.18 14.21
CA SER A 132 -27.99 -27.07 15.20
C SER A 132 -27.58 -26.22 16.39
N ASP A 133 -28.51 -26.14 17.33
CA ASP A 133 -28.20 -26.02 18.75
C ASP A 133 -27.14 -27.05 19.13
N ALA A 134 -26.03 -26.58 19.70
CA ALA A 134 -25.17 -27.40 20.53
C ALA A 134 -24.71 -26.55 21.72
N THR A 135 -25.54 -26.60 22.74
CA THR A 135 -25.20 -26.34 24.13
C THR A 135 -23.97 -27.14 24.56
N GLY A 136 -22.95 -26.45 25.05
CA GLY A 136 -21.89 -26.96 25.92
C GLY A 136 -21.23 -25.74 26.57
N LEU A 137 -21.59 -25.30 27.78
CA LEU A 137 -21.45 -26.00 29.07
C LEU A 137 -20.10 -26.71 29.21
N HIS A 138 -19.06 -25.92 29.48
CA HIS A 138 -18.02 -26.24 30.47
C HIS A 138 -17.44 -24.89 30.94
N GLU A 139 -17.78 -24.46 32.15
CA GLU A 139 -17.16 -24.83 33.43
C GLU A 139 -15.80 -24.14 33.63
N ASP A 140 -15.85 -23.14 34.52
CA ASP A 140 -14.92 -22.94 35.62
C ASP A 140 -13.42 -23.12 35.36
N ALA A 141 -12.71 -21.99 35.31
CA ALA A 141 -11.34 -21.94 35.81
C ALA A 141 -11.07 -20.60 36.52
N PRO A 142 -10.24 -20.62 37.57
CA PRO A 142 -10.46 -19.81 38.76
C PRO A 142 -9.82 -18.42 38.73
N ILE A 143 -10.53 -17.55 39.45
CA ILE A 143 -10.06 -16.33 40.09
C ILE A 143 -8.77 -16.63 40.88
N GLY A 144 -7.68 -15.96 40.52
CA GLY A 144 -6.40 -15.97 41.24
C GLY A 144 -5.90 -14.54 41.46
N PRO A 145 -5.15 -14.28 42.54
CA PRO A 145 -5.45 -13.20 43.48
C PRO A 145 -4.65 -11.91 43.26
N ASP A 146 -5.20 -10.85 43.84
CA ASP A 146 -4.53 -9.69 44.46
C ASP A 146 -3.01 -9.62 44.28
N ILE A 147 -2.58 -8.67 43.45
CA ILE A 147 -1.28 -8.03 43.62
C ILE A 147 -1.52 -6.60 44.05
N ALA A 148 -1.82 -6.46 45.35
CA ALA A 148 -1.64 -5.22 46.08
C ALA A 148 -0.14 -4.93 46.21
N GLY A 149 0.29 -3.77 45.74
CA GLY A 149 1.64 -3.27 46.00
C GLY A 149 1.83 -1.82 45.55
N PRO A 150 1.54 -0.82 46.40
CA PRO A 150 2.03 0.53 46.19
C PRO A 150 3.52 0.56 46.60
N GLY A 151 4.38 0.20 45.66
CA GLY A 151 5.82 0.41 45.76
C GLY A 151 6.15 1.88 45.52
N SER A 152 6.25 2.65 46.59
CA SER A 152 6.89 3.96 46.63
C SER A 152 8.36 3.83 46.24
N ILE A 153 8.71 4.16 44.99
CA ILE A 153 10.09 4.29 44.55
C ILE A 153 10.48 5.76 44.69
N GLY A 154 11.55 5.97 45.46
CA GLY A 154 12.01 7.26 45.94
C GLY A 154 12.37 8.24 44.83
N ARG A 155 12.17 9.50 45.16
CA ARG A 155 12.86 10.64 44.55
C ARG A 155 14.37 10.38 44.67
N ALA A 156 15.00 9.94 43.58
CA ALA A 156 16.42 10.14 43.43
C ALA A 156 16.63 11.63 43.18
N ASP A 157 17.42 12.25 44.05
CA ASP A 157 18.02 13.56 43.83
C ASP A 157 18.66 13.57 42.44
N VAL A 158 18.04 14.32 41.53
CA VAL A 158 18.56 14.60 40.21
C VAL A 158 19.70 15.58 40.42
N ASP A 159 20.92 15.04 40.46
CA ASP A 159 22.15 15.81 40.36
C ASP A 159 22.11 16.58 39.04
N MET A 160 21.97 17.90 39.14
CA MET A 160 21.94 18.79 37.99
C MET A 160 23.35 18.81 37.37
N PRO A 161 23.55 18.31 36.14
CA PRO A 161 24.81 18.53 35.47
C PRO A 161 25.00 20.04 35.23
N GLU A 162 26.23 20.50 35.47
CA GLU A 162 26.67 21.87 35.18
C GLU A 162 26.27 22.30 33.77
N PRO A 163 25.91 23.58 33.55
CA PRO A 163 25.59 24.10 32.24
C PRO A 163 26.81 23.97 31.32
N LEU A 164 26.73 23.06 30.36
CA LEU A 164 27.66 22.97 29.24
C LEU A 164 27.73 24.34 28.56
N GLU A 165 28.95 24.88 28.49
CA GLU A 165 29.29 26.10 27.76
C GLU A 165 28.68 26.05 26.35
N ALA A 166 27.97 27.12 25.99
CA ALA A 166 27.36 27.26 24.68
C ALA A 166 28.43 27.11 23.58
N PRO A 167 28.27 26.19 22.61
CA PRO A 167 29.17 26.11 21.48
C PRO A 167 29.13 27.43 20.70
N ALA A 168 30.30 27.91 20.31
CA ALA A 168 30.48 29.12 19.53
C ALA A 168 29.60 29.10 18.27
N ASP A 169 28.93 30.24 18.03
CA ASP A 169 28.03 30.51 16.93
C ASP A 169 28.67 30.15 15.57
N PRO A 170 28.17 29.11 14.87
CA PRO A 170 28.71 28.69 13.57
C PRO A 170 28.38 29.65 12.43
N ASN A 171 27.62 30.74 12.67
CA ASN A 171 27.27 31.72 11.64
C ASN A 171 28.36 32.77 11.36
N GLN A 172 29.51 32.70 12.03
CA GLN A 172 30.63 33.58 11.70
C GLN A 172 31.60 32.89 10.74
N ARG A 173 31.60 33.38 9.49
CA ARG A 173 32.57 33.16 8.39
C ARG A 173 32.15 32.18 7.31
N PHE A 174 31.11 32.53 6.58
CA PHE A 174 31.14 32.33 5.12
C PHE A 174 30.72 33.63 4.45
N SER A 175 31.72 34.43 4.04
CA SER A 175 31.54 35.38 2.96
C SER A 175 31.46 34.56 1.67
N PRO A 176 30.31 34.50 0.98
CA PRO A 176 30.25 33.81 -0.29
C PRO A 176 31.08 34.61 -1.30
N ASP A 177 32.17 33.99 -1.77
CA ASP A 177 32.87 34.45 -2.96
C ASP A 177 31.85 34.53 -4.10
N ARG A 178 31.83 35.70 -4.72
CA ARG A 178 30.92 36.09 -5.79
C ARG A 178 31.13 35.15 -6.98
N PRO A 179 30.15 34.32 -7.38
CA PRO A 179 30.31 33.47 -8.55
C PRO A 179 30.42 34.35 -9.80
N GLU A 180 31.46 34.11 -10.60
CA GLU A 180 31.62 34.75 -11.91
C GLU A 180 30.45 34.41 -12.83
N PRO A 181 30.01 35.33 -13.70
CA PRO A 181 28.92 35.09 -14.63
C PRO A 181 29.29 34.00 -15.63
N ILE A 182 28.60 32.85 -15.53
CA ILE A 182 28.69 31.75 -16.49
C ILE A 182 28.23 32.27 -17.85
N GLN A 183 29.15 32.33 -18.81
CA GLN A 183 28.84 32.66 -20.20
C GLN A 183 27.92 31.58 -20.77
N ARG A 184 26.68 31.95 -21.09
CA ARG A 184 25.70 31.09 -21.78
C ARG A 184 26.27 30.69 -23.14
N SER A 185 26.77 29.47 -23.26
CA SER A 185 27.04 28.85 -24.54
C SER A 185 25.71 28.62 -25.26
N ARG A 186 25.47 29.49 -26.25
CA ARG A 186 24.75 29.29 -27.51
C ARG A 186 23.90 28.01 -27.60
N GLU A 187 22.60 28.23 -27.53
CA GLU A 187 21.52 27.31 -27.89
C GLU A 187 21.70 26.85 -29.35
N PRO A 188 21.83 25.54 -29.63
CA PRO A 188 21.81 25.02 -31.00
C PRO A 188 20.38 24.97 -31.51
N GLU A 189 20.14 25.61 -32.65
CA GLU A 189 18.85 25.59 -33.34
C GLU A 189 18.39 24.17 -33.67
N PRO A 190 17.09 23.85 -33.53
CA PRO A 190 16.57 22.58 -34.00
C PRO A 190 16.54 22.56 -35.53
N ALA A 191 17.43 21.79 -36.12
CA ALA A 191 17.32 21.37 -37.51
C ALA A 191 16.08 20.48 -37.65
N SER A 192 15.01 21.05 -38.18
CA SER A 192 14.04 20.30 -38.98
C SER A 192 14.77 19.73 -40.18
N ASP A 193 14.86 18.40 -40.29
CA ASP A 193 14.67 17.73 -41.58
C ASP A 193 14.58 16.20 -41.45
N LEU A 194 13.52 15.70 -42.10
CA LEU A 194 13.46 14.48 -42.90
C LEU A 194 13.57 13.09 -42.23
N ALA A 195 12.41 12.45 -42.26
CA ALA A 195 12.16 11.02 -42.38
C ALA A 195 13.27 10.20 -43.06
N THR A 196 13.50 8.96 -42.59
CA THR A 196 13.37 7.70 -43.36
C THR A 196 13.84 6.50 -42.52
N SER A 197 12.90 5.56 -42.30
CA SER A 197 12.99 4.09 -42.30
C SER A 197 14.26 3.30 -41.89
N LEU A 198 13.93 2.20 -41.19
CA LEU A 198 14.45 0.83 -41.27
C LEU A 198 15.69 0.40 -40.46
N ALA A 199 15.39 -0.44 -39.46
CA ALA A 199 15.92 -1.80 -39.24
C ALA A 199 17.41 -2.00 -38.89
N ALA A 200 17.65 -2.36 -37.63
CA ALA A 200 18.51 -3.48 -37.18
C ALA A 200 18.35 -3.59 -35.65
N ASP A 201 17.62 -4.59 -35.17
CA ASP A 201 18.22 -5.87 -34.73
C ASP A 201 19.03 -5.74 -33.43
N ARG A 202 18.32 -5.83 -32.30
CA ARG A 202 18.85 -6.39 -31.05
C ARG A 202 17.74 -7.21 -30.40
N GLY A 203 17.79 -8.52 -30.66
CA GLY A 203 16.98 -9.52 -29.98
C GLY A 203 17.18 -9.45 -28.47
N SER A 204 16.09 -9.15 -27.78
CA SER A 204 15.87 -9.52 -26.39
C SER A 204 14.72 -10.52 -26.42
N ASP A 205 15.07 -11.80 -26.47
CA ASP A 205 14.15 -12.91 -26.20
C ASP A 205 13.77 -12.84 -24.71
N THR A 206 12.80 -11.98 -24.38
CA THR A 206 12.02 -12.11 -23.15
C THR A 206 10.90 -13.08 -23.42
N VAL A 207 10.99 -14.25 -22.79
CA VAL A 207 9.96 -15.28 -22.80
C VAL A 207 8.63 -14.65 -22.38
N ASP A 208 7.69 -14.69 -23.32
CA ASP A 208 6.33 -14.17 -23.23
C ASP A 208 5.55 -15.04 -22.22
N VAL A 209 5.57 -14.65 -20.94
CA VAL A 209 4.67 -15.21 -19.92
C VAL A 209 3.30 -14.54 -20.09
N GLN A 210 2.58 -14.97 -21.12
CA GLN A 210 1.15 -14.78 -21.20
C GLN A 210 0.45 -15.83 -20.35
N THR A 211 0.07 -15.48 -19.11
CA THR A 211 -1.05 -16.16 -18.46
C THR A 211 -1.72 -15.27 -17.42
N ALA A 212 -3.04 -15.12 -17.60
CA ALA A 212 -4.04 -14.42 -16.78
C ALA A 212 -4.19 -12.89 -17.00
N GLN A 213 -5.00 -12.56 -18.01
CA GLN A 213 -5.93 -11.44 -18.10
C GLN A 213 -5.47 -10.05 -17.61
N THR A 214 -5.08 -9.24 -18.58
CA THR A 214 -4.90 -7.79 -18.55
C THR A 214 -6.23 -7.05 -18.26
N MET A 215 -6.83 -7.22 -17.08
CA MET A 215 -7.93 -6.38 -16.61
C MET A 215 -7.46 -5.54 -15.42
N GLY A 216 -7.16 -4.27 -15.69
CA GLY A 216 -6.73 -3.29 -14.69
C GLY A 216 -5.24 -3.39 -14.31
N GLY A 217 -4.58 -2.25 -14.17
CA GLY A 217 -3.25 -2.17 -13.58
C GLY A 217 -2.72 -0.75 -13.57
N ILE A 218 -1.70 -0.48 -12.76
CA ILE A 218 -0.98 0.79 -12.81
C ILE A 218 0.02 0.73 -13.97
N ALA A 219 -0.07 1.69 -14.90
CA ALA A 219 0.87 1.86 -16.00
C ALA A 219 2.10 2.64 -15.55
N SER A 220 1.91 3.72 -14.77
CA SER A 220 3.03 4.48 -14.20
C SER A 220 2.66 5.15 -12.88
N LEU A 221 3.68 5.37 -12.05
CA LEU A 221 3.63 6.18 -10.85
C LEU A 221 4.81 7.15 -10.86
N ARG A 222 4.53 8.44 -10.69
CA ARG A 222 5.54 9.50 -10.65
C ARG A 222 5.43 10.26 -9.34
N LEU A 223 6.55 10.42 -8.65
CA LEU A 223 6.68 11.22 -7.44
C LEU A 223 7.59 12.40 -7.77
N GLU A 224 7.08 13.62 -7.65
CA GLU A 224 7.83 14.86 -7.86
C GLU A 224 7.91 15.64 -6.56
N GLU A 225 9.12 15.81 -6.04
CA GLU A 225 9.34 16.61 -4.85
C GLU A 225 9.60 18.08 -5.22
N ASP A 226 8.83 18.98 -4.60
CA ASP A 226 8.99 20.42 -4.71
C ASP A 226 9.09 21.07 -3.32
N ARG A 227 9.39 22.38 -3.29
CA ARG A 227 9.48 23.16 -2.03
C ARG A 227 8.19 23.19 -1.20
N HIS A 228 7.08 22.71 -1.74
CA HIS A 228 5.76 22.68 -1.12
C HIS A 228 5.30 21.25 -0.78
N GLY A 229 6.09 20.21 -1.07
CA GLY A 229 5.79 18.81 -0.76
C GLY A 229 6.04 17.86 -1.93
N VAL A 230 5.37 16.71 -1.93
CA VAL A 230 5.52 15.68 -2.97
C VAL A 230 4.24 15.59 -3.78
N THR A 231 4.32 15.85 -5.08
CA THR A 231 3.22 15.63 -6.03
C THR A 231 3.29 14.20 -6.54
N ILE A 232 2.22 13.45 -6.35
CA ILE A 232 2.09 12.04 -6.68
C ILE A 232 1.10 11.92 -7.82
N THR A 233 1.56 11.39 -8.96
CA THR A 233 0.75 11.16 -10.16
C THR A 233 0.72 9.67 -10.45
N ALA A 234 -0.46 9.08 -10.47
CA ALA A 234 -0.66 7.69 -10.88
C ALA A 234 -1.45 7.65 -12.19
N VAL A 235 -1.04 6.77 -13.11
CA VAL A 235 -1.72 6.52 -14.38
C VAL A 235 -2.02 5.03 -14.48
N ALA A 236 -3.29 4.68 -14.64
CA ALA A 236 -3.73 3.31 -14.89
C ALA A 236 -3.54 2.91 -16.37
N LYS A 237 -3.59 1.61 -16.65
CA LYS A 237 -3.43 1.04 -18.00
C LYS A 237 -4.53 1.45 -18.98
N ASP A 238 -5.69 1.85 -18.48
CA ASP A 238 -6.80 2.40 -19.25
C ASP A 238 -6.63 3.89 -19.60
N GLY A 239 -5.55 4.53 -19.11
CA GLY A 239 -5.26 5.96 -19.30
C GLY A 239 -5.84 6.86 -18.19
N THR A 240 -6.62 6.32 -17.25
CA THR A 240 -7.15 7.09 -16.13
C THR A 240 -6.01 7.61 -15.28
N THR A 241 -6.08 8.88 -14.89
CA THR A 241 -5.00 9.57 -14.18
C THR A 241 -5.52 10.21 -12.91
N ALA A 242 -4.77 10.08 -11.81
CA ALA A 242 -5.03 10.74 -10.54
C ALA A 242 -3.76 11.45 -10.05
N VAL A 243 -3.95 12.65 -9.48
CA VAL A 243 -2.85 13.47 -8.94
C VAL A 243 -3.22 13.95 -7.54
N ARG A 244 -2.31 13.80 -6.58
CA ARG A 244 -2.45 14.38 -5.24
C ARG A 244 -1.13 14.92 -4.72
N LYS A 245 -1.21 15.85 -3.78
CA LYS A 245 -0.05 16.37 -3.05
C LYS A 245 0.04 15.72 -1.66
N ALA A 246 1.23 15.31 -1.28
CA ALA A 246 1.57 14.76 0.03
C ALA A 246 2.65 15.62 0.70
N ARG A 247 2.79 15.46 2.02
CA ARG A 247 3.92 16.05 2.75
C ARG A 247 5.20 15.25 2.44
N PRO A 248 6.40 15.87 2.52
CA PRO A 248 7.68 15.20 2.26
C PRO A 248 8.11 14.37 3.48
N HIS A 249 7.26 13.42 3.88
CA HIS A 249 7.51 12.48 4.96
C HIS A 249 7.11 11.09 4.46
N GLU A 250 7.88 10.07 4.80
CA GLU A 250 7.70 8.71 4.28
C GLU A 250 6.26 8.20 4.46
N ASP A 251 5.71 8.24 5.67
CA ASP A 251 4.31 7.85 5.92
C ASP A 251 3.29 8.67 5.13
N ALA A 252 3.55 9.97 4.93
CA ALA A 252 2.66 10.84 4.18
C ALA A 252 2.73 10.53 2.68
N ILE A 253 3.89 10.16 2.16
CA ILE A 253 4.07 9.69 0.78
C ILE A 253 3.36 8.35 0.60
N ARG A 254 3.55 7.38 1.50
CA ARG A 254 2.87 6.06 1.44
C ARG A 254 1.35 6.23 1.42
N ASN A 255 0.80 6.99 2.37
CA ASN A 255 -0.64 7.29 2.42
C ASN A 255 -1.10 8.10 1.20
N GLY A 256 -0.27 9.03 0.72
CA GLY A 256 -0.53 9.80 -0.49
C GLY A 256 -0.63 8.91 -1.74
N VAL A 257 0.27 7.93 -1.89
CA VAL A 257 0.23 6.94 -2.99
C VAL A 257 -1.07 6.14 -2.94
N ILE A 258 -1.44 5.63 -1.77
CA ILE A 258 -2.66 4.85 -1.57
C ILE A 258 -3.90 5.69 -1.94
N ALA A 259 -3.97 6.94 -1.45
CA ALA A 259 -5.07 7.86 -1.75
C ALA A 259 -5.12 8.29 -3.24
N THR A 260 -3.98 8.40 -3.90
CA THR A 260 -3.92 8.70 -5.34
C THR A 260 -4.40 7.51 -6.16
N VAL A 261 -3.99 6.29 -5.81
CA VAL A 261 -4.40 5.07 -6.50
C VAL A 261 -5.89 4.78 -6.28
N SER A 262 -6.41 4.95 -5.05
CA SER A 262 -7.84 4.76 -4.79
C SER A 262 -8.71 5.74 -5.59
N ALA A 263 -8.22 6.97 -5.81
CA ALA A 263 -8.91 7.97 -6.61
C ALA A 263 -8.99 7.64 -8.12
N LEU A 264 -8.25 6.63 -8.59
CA LEU A 264 -8.42 6.10 -9.95
C LEU A 264 -9.75 5.34 -10.12
N PHE A 265 -10.29 4.76 -9.03
CA PHE A 265 -11.54 3.99 -9.05
C PHE A 265 -12.76 4.87 -8.75
N ASP A 266 -12.67 5.68 -7.69
CA ASP A 266 -13.69 6.66 -7.35
C ASP A 266 -13.04 7.96 -6.85
N PRO A 267 -12.98 9.01 -7.68
CA PRO A 267 -12.39 10.29 -7.31
C PRO A 267 -13.13 11.02 -6.17
N ARG A 268 -14.38 10.65 -5.88
CA ARG A 268 -15.23 11.29 -4.86
C ARG A 268 -15.23 10.53 -3.54
N ALA A 269 -14.87 9.25 -3.54
CA ALA A 269 -14.73 8.48 -2.31
C ALA A 269 -13.59 9.03 -1.43
N PRO A 270 -13.76 9.04 -0.10
CA PRO A 270 -12.63 9.30 0.79
C PRO A 270 -11.59 8.19 0.65
N ALA A 271 -10.31 8.53 0.87
CA ALA A 271 -9.22 7.57 0.78
C ALA A 271 -9.41 6.46 1.82
N PRO A 272 -9.12 5.19 1.47
CA PRO A 272 -9.22 4.08 2.40
C PRO A 272 -8.21 4.24 3.55
N PHE A 273 -8.56 3.72 4.72
CA PHE A 273 -7.68 3.73 5.87
C PHE A 273 -6.70 2.56 5.80
N VAL A 274 -5.42 2.83 6.08
CA VAL A 274 -4.38 1.81 6.07
C VAL A 274 -4.37 1.07 7.40
N VAL A 275 -4.81 -0.19 7.39
CA VAL A 275 -4.81 -1.04 8.59
C VAL A 275 -3.41 -1.61 8.83
N ALA A 276 -2.77 -2.11 7.77
CA ALA A 276 -1.42 -2.67 7.85
C ALA A 276 -0.72 -2.64 6.49
N ILE A 277 0.58 -2.38 6.52
CA ILE A 277 1.51 -2.65 5.42
C ILE A 277 2.52 -3.66 5.96
N ARG A 278 2.69 -4.77 5.26
CA ARG A 278 3.66 -5.80 5.60
C ARG A 278 4.61 -6.02 4.45
N GLU A 279 5.89 -5.87 4.75
CA GLU A 279 6.98 -6.24 3.86
C GLU A 279 7.45 -7.64 4.23
N SER A 280 7.59 -8.50 3.23
CA SER A 280 8.06 -9.87 3.39
C SER A 280 8.99 -10.23 2.25
N VAL A 281 9.90 -11.18 2.48
CA VAL A 281 10.77 -11.72 1.45
C VAL A 281 10.34 -13.16 1.22
N ILE A 282 9.94 -13.49 -0.01
CA ILE A 282 9.56 -14.82 -0.45
C ILE A 282 10.41 -15.16 -1.66
N GLU A 283 11.14 -16.29 -1.60
CA GLU A 283 11.94 -16.79 -2.74
C GLU A 283 12.97 -15.79 -3.29
N GLY A 284 13.45 -14.88 -2.44
CA GLY A 284 14.40 -13.84 -2.84
C GLY A 284 13.77 -12.61 -3.46
N GLY A 285 12.45 -12.59 -3.66
CA GLY A 285 11.68 -11.40 -4.00
C GLY A 285 11.08 -10.73 -2.75
N GLU A 286 11.16 -9.41 -2.69
CA GLU A 286 10.43 -8.63 -1.71
C GLU A 286 8.96 -8.49 -2.14
N ILE A 287 8.02 -8.66 -1.21
CA ILE A 287 6.59 -8.58 -1.43
C ILE A 287 6.01 -7.62 -0.39
N VAL A 288 5.25 -6.64 -0.89
CA VAL A 288 4.44 -5.74 -0.08
C VAL A 288 3.01 -6.26 -0.08
N THR A 289 2.48 -6.51 1.11
CA THR A 289 1.06 -6.80 1.35
C THR A 289 0.44 -5.62 2.06
N ILE A 290 -0.68 -5.13 1.54
CA ILE A 290 -1.46 -4.05 2.16
C ILE A 290 -2.84 -4.57 2.58
N VAL A 291 -3.27 -4.12 3.76
CA VAL A 291 -4.63 -4.30 4.25
C VAL A 291 -5.23 -2.92 4.42
N LEU A 292 -6.32 -2.68 3.70
CA LEU A 292 -7.07 -1.43 3.67
C LEU A 292 -8.43 -1.65 4.32
N ASP A 293 -8.94 -0.62 4.98
CA ASP A 293 -10.33 -0.51 5.41
C ASP A 293 -10.96 0.57 4.54
N ASP A 294 -11.96 0.20 3.75
CA ASP A 294 -12.64 1.14 2.89
C ASP A 294 -13.62 2.01 3.69
N HIS A 295 -14.27 2.98 3.03
CA HIS A 295 -15.20 3.87 3.72
C HIS A 295 -16.54 3.22 4.10
N THR A 296 -16.78 1.99 3.66
CA THR A 296 -17.93 1.17 4.04
C THR A 296 -17.63 0.24 5.22
N GLY A 297 -16.36 0.17 5.65
CA GLY A 297 -15.88 -0.75 6.69
C GLY A 297 -15.47 -2.12 6.16
N GLU A 298 -15.38 -2.28 4.84
CA GLU A 298 -14.93 -3.50 4.20
C GLU A 298 -13.40 -3.56 4.17
N ARG A 299 -12.85 -4.73 4.51
CA ARG A 299 -11.41 -4.97 4.48
C ARG A 299 -10.96 -5.49 3.14
N LEU A 300 -10.13 -4.71 2.47
CA LEU A 300 -9.51 -5.06 1.20
C LEU A 300 -8.06 -5.48 1.43
N VAL A 301 -7.60 -6.51 0.71
CA VAL A 301 -6.23 -7.01 0.82
C VAL A 301 -5.63 -7.09 -0.57
N GLY A 302 -4.42 -6.56 -0.73
CA GLY A 302 -3.69 -6.67 -1.98
C GLY A 302 -2.21 -6.91 -1.73
N ALA A 303 -1.54 -7.50 -2.71
CA ALA A 303 -0.12 -7.78 -2.64
C ALA A 303 0.57 -7.49 -3.97
N ALA A 304 1.84 -7.08 -3.90
CA ALA A 304 2.67 -6.88 -5.08
C ALA A 304 4.14 -7.17 -4.78
N VAL A 305 4.84 -7.71 -5.78
CA VAL A 305 6.30 -7.89 -5.74
C VAL A 305 6.99 -6.53 -5.91
N VAL A 306 7.98 -6.26 -5.07
CA VAL A 306 8.85 -5.09 -5.13
C VAL A 306 9.92 -5.35 -6.18
N GLY A 307 9.78 -4.70 -7.34
CA GLY A 307 10.74 -4.82 -8.45
C GLY A 307 11.78 -3.70 -8.50
N ALA A 308 11.34 -2.45 -8.34
CA ALA A 308 12.21 -1.27 -8.52
C ALA A 308 12.14 -0.32 -7.31
N GLU A 309 10.94 0.12 -6.94
CA GLU A 309 10.71 1.13 -5.91
C GLU A 309 9.57 0.71 -4.98
N PRO A 310 9.73 0.84 -3.63
CA PRO A 310 8.69 0.49 -2.66
C PRO A 310 7.37 1.21 -2.91
N ALA A 311 7.41 2.49 -3.31
CA ALA A 311 6.21 3.28 -3.60
C ALA A 311 5.40 2.67 -4.76
N PHE A 312 6.07 2.15 -5.79
CA PHE A 312 5.39 1.50 -6.91
C PHE A 312 4.79 0.16 -6.52
N ALA A 313 5.46 -0.60 -5.66
CA ALA A 313 4.91 -1.84 -5.10
C ALA A 313 3.65 -1.57 -4.26
N ILE A 314 3.67 -0.54 -3.41
CA ILE A 314 2.48 -0.10 -2.66
C ILE A 314 1.35 0.29 -3.61
N ALA A 315 1.64 1.04 -4.68
CA ALA A 315 0.63 1.42 -5.67
C ALA A 315 -0.01 0.20 -6.34
N ARG A 316 0.79 -0.79 -6.74
CA ARG A 316 0.30 -2.05 -7.32
C ARG A 316 -0.51 -2.87 -6.33
N ALA A 317 -0.05 -3.01 -5.10
CA ALA A 317 -0.75 -3.74 -4.05
C ALA A 317 -2.10 -3.07 -3.72
N THR A 318 -2.14 -1.74 -3.67
CA THR A 318 -3.36 -0.96 -3.49
C THR A 318 -4.33 -1.16 -4.65
N PHE A 319 -3.83 -1.09 -5.89
CA PHE A 319 -4.66 -1.30 -7.07
C PHE A 319 -5.27 -2.72 -7.08
N ALA A 320 -4.48 -3.74 -6.73
CA ALA A 320 -4.96 -5.11 -6.59
C ALA A 320 -6.08 -5.21 -5.53
N ALA A 321 -5.87 -4.62 -4.34
CA ALA A 321 -6.87 -4.61 -3.28
C ALA A 321 -8.20 -3.96 -3.69
N MET A 322 -8.14 -2.88 -4.49
CA MET A 322 -9.32 -2.13 -4.95
C MET A 322 -10.02 -2.76 -6.15
N SER A 323 -9.32 -3.60 -6.94
CA SER A 323 -9.89 -4.23 -8.15
C SER A 323 -10.73 -5.47 -7.83
N ASP A 324 -10.54 -6.06 -6.65
CA ASP A 324 -11.31 -7.21 -6.18
C ASP A 324 -12.66 -6.84 -5.54
N ARG A 325 -12.98 -5.54 -5.48
CA ARG A 325 -14.26 -5.00 -4.97
C ARG A 325 -15.36 -5.11 -6.02
#